data_AF-A0A0F9K7P4-F1
#
_entry.id   AF-A0A0F9K7P4-F1
#
_cell.length_a   1.000
_cell.length_b   1.000
_cell.length_c   1.000
_cell.angle_alpha   90.00
_cell.angle_beta   90.00
_cell.angle_gamma   90.00
#
_symmetry.space_group_name_H-M   'P 1'
#
loop_
_entity.id
_entity.type
_entity.pdbx_description
1 polymer ?
#
loop_
_entity_poly.entity_id
_entity_poly.type
_entity_poly.pdbx_seq_one_letter_code
_entity_poly.pdbx_strand_id
1 'polypeptide(L)'
;MGKWIRGGVPRDFVLNGREFTPAEDETITYMLSGRGGPVHLGGNGETYKESNPQLGGANQSLACDEDDFIALNALKENSTKITGYFTMPSGETFTMIGGISNDS
;
A
#
# COMPACT_ATOMS: atom_id res chain seq x y z
N MET A 1 15.65 0.32 5.67
CA MET A 1 14.59 -0.07 4.72
C MET A 1 13.48 -0.71 5.53
N GLY A 2 12.26 -0.19 5.47
CA GLY A 2 11.14 -0.71 6.25
C GLY A 2 10.75 -2.10 5.74
N LYS A 3 10.01 -2.84 6.54
CA LYS A 3 9.61 -4.20 6.20
C LYS A 3 8.29 -4.16 5.44
N TRP A 4 8.27 -4.68 4.23
CA TRP A 4 7.04 -4.96 3.49
C TRP A 4 6.25 -6.07 4.19
N ILE A 5 4.97 -5.81 4.43
CA ILE A 5 4.02 -6.75 5.03
C ILE A 5 3.20 -7.34 3.89
N ARG A 6 3.09 -8.68 3.83
CA ARG A 6 2.19 -9.36 2.89
C ARG A 6 0.77 -9.29 3.43
N GLY A 7 -0.11 -8.65 2.68
CA GLY A 7 -1.49 -8.35 3.06
C GLY A 7 -2.55 -9.34 2.55
N GLY A 8 -2.18 -10.21 1.62
CA GLY A 8 -3.13 -11.06 0.89
C GLY A 8 -3.80 -10.32 -0.26
N VAL A 9 -4.91 -10.87 -0.77
CA VAL A 9 -5.68 -10.22 -1.85
C VAL A 9 -6.61 -9.18 -1.21
N PRO A 10 -6.46 -7.87 -1.50
CA PRO A 10 -7.34 -6.86 -0.94
C PRO A 10 -8.77 -7.06 -1.47
N ARG A 11 -9.77 -6.79 -0.61
CA ARG A 11 -11.18 -6.80 -0.98
C ARG A 11 -11.52 -5.62 -1.86
N ASP A 12 -11.05 -4.45 -1.45
CA ASP A 12 -11.25 -3.19 -2.14
C ASP A 12 -9.88 -2.55 -2.37
N PHE A 13 -9.65 -2.01 -3.56
CA PHE A 13 -8.47 -1.22 -3.87
C PHE A 13 -8.89 -0.01 -4.71
N VAL A 14 -8.88 1.17 -4.09
CA VAL A 14 -9.40 2.40 -4.71
C VAL A 14 -8.30 3.44 -4.80
N LEU A 15 -8.09 3.98 -6.01
CA LEU A 15 -7.17 5.08 -6.26
C LEU A 15 -7.91 6.21 -6.97
N ASN A 16 -7.80 7.43 -6.43
CA ASN A 16 -8.43 8.63 -6.96
C ASN A 16 -9.94 8.47 -7.25
N GLY A 17 -10.65 7.71 -6.41
CA GLY A 17 -12.08 7.42 -6.58
C GLY A 17 -12.42 6.35 -7.61
N ARG A 18 -11.43 5.71 -8.24
CA ARG A 18 -11.61 4.54 -9.12
C ARG A 18 -11.26 3.27 -8.38
N GLU A 19 -12.10 2.25 -8.53
CA GLU A 19 -11.87 0.92 -7.99
C GLU A 19 -11.09 0.07 -8.99
N PHE A 20 -10.07 -0.64 -8.52
CA PHE A 20 -9.24 -1.51 -9.34
C PHE A 20 -9.29 -2.93 -8.79
N THR A 21 -9.27 -3.89 -9.71
CA THR A 21 -9.21 -5.30 -9.35
C THR A 21 -7.75 -5.75 -9.24
N PRO A 22 -7.35 -6.45 -8.17
CA PRO A 22 -6.08 -7.17 -8.11
C PRO A 22 -5.83 -8.04 -9.33
N ALA A 23 -4.58 -8.14 -9.78
CA ALA A 23 -4.21 -9.19 -10.73
C ALA A 23 -4.43 -10.57 -10.10
N GLU A 24 -4.66 -11.58 -10.95
CA GLU A 24 -4.88 -12.96 -10.49
C GLU A 24 -3.66 -13.46 -9.69
N ASP A 25 -3.94 -14.11 -8.54
CA ASP A 25 -2.95 -14.62 -7.58
C ASP A 25 -2.00 -13.59 -6.96
N GLU A 26 -2.20 -12.29 -7.20
CA GLU A 26 -1.34 -11.23 -6.67
C GLU A 26 -1.81 -10.72 -5.30
N THR A 27 -0.85 -10.59 -4.38
CA THR A 27 -1.11 -10.13 -3.02
C THR A 27 -0.52 -8.76 -2.79
N ILE A 28 -1.27 -7.88 -2.13
CA ILE A 28 -0.78 -6.56 -1.78
C ILE A 28 0.37 -6.68 -0.80
N THR A 29 1.42 -5.91 -1.05
CA THR A 29 2.46 -5.67 -0.05
C THR A 29 2.38 -4.22 0.39
N TYR A 30 2.51 -3.97 1.69
CA TYR A 30 2.41 -2.61 2.22
C TYR A 30 3.40 -2.36 3.36
N MET A 31 3.71 -1.08 3.56
CA MET A 31 4.57 -0.58 4.62
C MET A 31 3.86 0.56 5.34
N LEU A 32 3.81 0.49 6.67
CA LEU A 32 3.21 1.54 7.51
C LEU A 32 4.21 2.67 7.75
N SER A 33 3.82 3.92 7.45
CA SER A 33 4.65 5.09 7.70
C SER A 33 5.00 5.24 9.19
N GLY A 34 6.25 5.54 9.51
CA GLY A 34 6.71 5.76 10.88
C GLY A 34 6.78 4.51 11.77
N ARG A 35 6.37 3.33 11.27
CA ARG A 35 6.50 2.04 11.96
C ARG A 35 7.32 1.09 11.10
N GLY A 36 8.64 1.16 11.24
CA GLY A 36 9.56 0.26 10.55
C GLY A 36 10.74 -0.10 11.45
N GLY A 37 11.07 -1.38 11.58
CA GLY A 37 12.19 -1.82 12.41
C GLY A 37 11.90 -3.15 13.11
N PRO A 38 12.91 -3.74 13.77
CA PRO A 38 12.70 -4.89 14.64
C PRO A 38 11.66 -4.56 15.72
N VAL A 39 10.79 -5.53 15.99
CA VAL A 39 9.94 -5.49 17.18
C VAL A 39 10.77 -6.04 18.33
N HIS A 40 10.90 -5.26 19.39
CA HIS A 40 11.67 -5.65 20.57
C HIS A 40 10.73 -6.11 21.67
N LEU A 41 11.18 -7.13 22.41
CA LEU A 41 10.56 -7.57 23.66
C LEU A 41 11.34 -6.91 24.81
N GLY A 42 10.72 -5.96 25.49
CA GLY A 42 11.25 -5.37 26.70
C GLY A 42 11.22 -6.36 27.87
N GLY A 43 12.07 -6.13 28.87
CA GLY A 43 12.26 -7.01 30.03
C GLY A 43 11.01 -7.31 30.89
N ASN A 44 9.88 -6.67 30.61
CA ASN A 44 8.60 -6.87 31.30
C ASN A 44 7.49 -7.45 30.40
N GLY A 45 7.84 -8.00 29.22
CA GLY A 45 6.86 -8.47 28.24
C GLY A 45 6.21 -7.36 27.42
N GLU A 46 6.65 -6.11 27.60
CA GLU A 46 6.22 -4.99 26.77
C GLU A 46 6.83 -5.10 25.37
N THR A 47 5.98 -5.18 24.35
CA THR A 47 6.43 -5.08 22.96
C THR A 47 6.53 -3.62 22.57
N TYR A 48 7.72 -3.15 22.20
CA TYR A 48 7.90 -1.82 21.63
C TYR A 48 8.45 -1.91 20.20
N LYS A 49 8.08 -0.92 19.38
CA LYS A 49 8.51 -0.82 17.98
C LYS A 49 9.43 0.37 17.87
N GLU A 50 10.53 0.22 17.14
CA GLU A 50 11.34 1.38 16.75
C GLU A 50 10.51 2.33 15.89
N SER A 51 10.47 3.60 16.29
CA SER A 51 9.94 4.67 15.46
C SER A 51 10.97 5.02 14.41
N ASN A 52 10.80 4.48 13.21
CA ASN A 52 11.68 4.76 12.08
C ASN A 52 10.86 5.56 11.05
N PRO A 53 11.13 6.88 10.91
CA PRO A 53 10.39 7.74 10.01
C PRO A 53 10.73 7.38 8.57
N GLN A 54 9.98 6.43 8.02
CA GLN A 54 10.01 6.07 6.61
C GLN A 54 8.65 6.37 6.00
N LEU A 55 8.68 6.74 4.72
CA LEU A 55 7.46 6.85 3.91
C LEU A 55 6.82 5.46 3.82
N GLY A 56 5.55 5.39 4.21
CA GLY A 56 4.74 4.20 3.97
C GLY A 56 4.41 4.07 2.49
N GLY A 57 3.92 2.91 2.09
CA GLY A 57 3.53 2.66 0.71
C GLY A 57 2.81 1.34 0.56
N ALA A 58 2.17 1.14 -0.58
CA ALA A 58 1.64 -0.15 -1.00
C ALA A 58 2.13 -0.45 -2.41
N ASN A 59 2.40 -1.72 -2.67
CA ASN A 59 2.72 -2.24 -3.98
C ASN A 59 1.72 -3.36 -4.30
N GLN A 60 1.07 -3.21 -5.45
CA GLN A 60 0.02 -4.10 -5.93
C GLN A 60 -0.01 -4.13 -7.45
N SER A 61 0.03 -5.33 -8.00
CA SER A 61 -0.29 -5.60 -9.40
C SER A 61 -1.81 -5.54 -9.60
N LEU A 62 -2.26 -4.83 -10.63
CA LEU A 62 -3.68 -4.62 -10.93
C LEU A 62 -4.01 -5.27 -12.28
N ALA A 63 -5.17 -5.90 -12.37
CA ALA A 63 -5.79 -6.21 -13.64
C ALA A 63 -6.40 -4.91 -14.19
N CYS A 64 -5.91 -4.44 -15.33
CA CYS A 64 -6.38 -3.23 -15.98
C CYS A 64 -6.77 -3.50 -17.44
N ASP A 65 -7.83 -2.83 -17.88
CA ASP A 65 -8.10 -2.63 -19.30
C ASP A 65 -7.34 -1.41 -19.84
N GLU A 66 -7.56 -1.08 -21.11
CA GLU A 66 -6.88 0.05 -21.77
C GLU A 66 -7.22 1.40 -21.12
N ASP A 67 -8.47 1.60 -20.69
CA ASP A 67 -8.94 2.85 -20.09
C ASP A 67 -8.35 3.04 -18.68
N ASP A 68 -8.25 1.97 -17.91
CA ASP A 68 -7.60 1.95 -16.61
C ASP A 68 -6.10 2.20 -16.72
N PHE A 69 -5.45 1.59 -17.71
CA PHE A 69 -4.02 1.81 -17.97
C PHE A 69 -3.73 3.28 -18.32
N ILE A 70 -4.52 3.88 -19.22
CA ILE A 70 -4.39 5.29 -19.60
C ILE A 70 -4.58 6.19 -18.37
N ALA A 71 -5.59 5.91 -17.54
CA ALA A 71 -5.85 6.70 -16.35
C ALA A 71 -4.73 6.58 -15.31
N LEU A 72 -4.22 5.37 -15.04
CA LEU A 72 -3.10 5.16 -14.12
C LEU A 72 -1.84 5.88 -14.61
N ASN A 73 -1.56 5.84 -15.92
CA ASN A 73 -0.41 6.54 -16.47
C ASN A 73 -0.58 8.07 -16.39
N ALA A 74 -1.77 8.60 -16.65
CA ALA A 74 -2.07 10.03 -16.46
C ALA A 74 -1.92 10.46 -14.99
N LEU A 75 -2.35 9.63 -14.04
CA LEU A 75 -2.18 9.89 -12.61
C LEU A 75 -0.69 9.92 -12.21
N LYS A 76 0.10 8.97 -12.73
CA LYS A 76 1.55 8.91 -12.54
C LYS A 76 2.25 10.16 -13.10
N GLU A 77 1.94 10.56 -14.34
CA GLU A 77 2.60 11.68 -15.01
C GLU A 77 2.26 13.03 -14.38
N ASN A 78 1.02 13.23 -13.92
CA ASN A 78 0.57 14.49 -13.35
C ASN A 78 1.16 14.80 -11.96
N SER A 79 1.99 13.93 -11.37
CA SER A 79 2.73 14.14 -10.11
C SER A 79 1.88 14.72 -8.97
N THR A 80 0.58 14.45 -8.99
CA THR A 80 -0.38 15.00 -8.03
C THR A 80 -0.46 14.05 -6.84
N LYS A 81 -0.68 14.57 -5.63
CA LYS A 81 -0.97 13.71 -4.47
C LYS A 81 -2.27 12.96 -4.73
N ILE A 82 -2.15 11.68 -5.03
CA ILE A 82 -3.27 10.77 -5.25
C ILE A 82 -3.73 10.26 -3.91
N THR A 83 -5.03 10.34 -3.66
CA THR A 83 -5.67 9.73 -2.50
C THR A 83 -6.15 8.35 -2.89
N GLY A 84 -6.04 7.40 -1.97
CA GLY A 84 -6.53 6.06 -2.17
C GLY A 84 -6.73 5.33 -0.86
N TYR A 85 -7.33 4.16 -0.94
CA TYR A 85 -7.40 3.25 0.18
C TYR A 85 -7.46 1.81 -0.32
N PHE A 86 -7.09 0.88 0.55
CA PHE A 86 -7.34 -0.53 0.32
C PHE A 86 -7.84 -1.17 1.59
N THR A 87 -8.71 -2.16 1.43
CA THR A 87 -9.33 -2.89 2.53
C THR A 87 -8.93 -4.34 2.46
N MET A 88 -8.35 -4.84 3.55
CA MET A 88 -7.89 -6.21 3.66
C MET A 88 -9.04 -7.19 3.85
N PRO A 89 -8.82 -8.50 3.60
CA PRO A 89 -9.75 -9.55 3.98
C PRO A 89 -10.12 -9.55 5.48
N SER A 90 -9.21 -9.07 6.34
CA SER A 90 -9.43 -8.91 7.79
C SER A 90 -10.43 -7.80 8.13
N GLY A 91 -10.78 -6.93 7.17
CA GLY A 91 -11.63 -5.75 7.37
C GLY A 91 -10.85 -4.47 7.71
N GLU A 92 -9.54 -4.55 7.89
CA GLU A 92 -8.69 -3.38 8.11
C GLU A 92 -8.59 -2.54 6.83
N THR A 93 -8.83 -1.24 6.95
CA THR A 93 -8.72 -0.29 5.83
C THR A 93 -7.52 0.63 6.04
N PHE A 94 -6.68 0.73 5.02
CA PHE A 94 -5.50 1.60 5.01
C PHE A 94 -5.71 2.72 4.01
N THR A 95 -5.51 3.96 4.43
CA THR A 95 -5.58 5.13 3.56
C THR A 95 -4.19 5.53 3.08
N MET A 96 -4.11 6.03 1.85
CA MET A 96 -2.88 6.41 1.19
C MET A 96 -3.02 7.81 0.60
N ILE A 97 -1.96 8.61 0.75
CA ILE A 97 -1.82 9.90 0.08
C ILE A 97 -0.38 9.97 -0.44
N GLY A 98 -0.20 9.95 -1.75
CA GLY A 98 1.14 9.87 -2.33
C GLY A 98 1.17 9.90 -3.85
N GLY A 99 2.35 9.61 -4.42
CA GLY A 99 2.51 9.38 -5.85
C GLY A 99 2.35 7.89 -6.19
N ILE A 100 2.06 7.61 -7.45
CA ILE A 100 2.15 6.26 -8.02
C ILE A 100 3.40 6.20 -8.90
N SER A 101 4.14 5.11 -8.78
CA SER A 101 5.27 4.78 -9.65
C SER A 101 5.20 3.31 -10.02
N ASN A 102 5.83 2.94 -11.13
CA ASN A 102 6.04 1.52 -11.43
C ASN A 102 7.04 0.95 -10.41
N ASP A 103 6.92 -0.35 -10.13
CA ASP A 103 7.95 -1.07 -9.42
C ASP A 103 9.24 -1.01 -10.26
N SER A 104 10.34 -0.65 -9.62
CA SER A 104 11.64 -0.43 -10.28
C SER A 104 12.51 -1.68 -10.24
#